data_AF-A0A2E0NCI4-F1
#
_entry.id   AF-A0A2E0NCI4-F1
#
_cell.length_a   1.000
_cell.length_b   1.000
_cell.length_c   1.000
_cell.angle_alpha   90.00
_cell.angle_beta   90.00
_cell.angle_gamma   90.00
#
_symmetry.space_group_name_H-M   'P 1'
#
loop_
_entity.id
_entity.type
_entity.pdbx_description
1 polymer ?
#
loop_
_entity_poly.entity_id
_entity_poly.type
_entity_poly.pdbx_seq_one_letter_code
_entity_poly.pdbx_strand_id
1 'polypeptide(L)'
;MNLLRAIVPARINIIGEHTDYKGGLSLPFTIDSHLILEAKKSNKGFSGDPTVVELWKAAGGGPANLVVSSGIPIGKGMSSSAALCLAVILCTKKLSNPLEICKEAQRIEHEVLKTPCGLLDQMAMMFAKKGKATLINFS
;
A
#
# COMPACT_ATOMS: atom_id res chain seq x y z
N MET A 1 -1.36 23.73 -9.81
CA MET A 1 -2.04 22.44 -10.05
C MET A 1 -1.50 21.43 -9.04
N ASN A 2 -2.31 20.95 -8.09
CA ASN A 2 -1.87 19.98 -7.06
C ASN A 2 -2.28 18.56 -7.48
N LEU A 3 -1.42 17.91 -8.27
CA LEU A 3 -1.52 16.48 -8.58
C LEU A 3 -0.52 15.74 -7.69
N LEU A 4 -0.98 14.75 -6.95
CA LEU A 4 -0.15 13.82 -6.20
C LEU A 4 -0.17 12.47 -6.90
N ARG A 5 0.98 11.80 -6.95
CA ARG A 5 1.13 10.49 -7.60
C ARG A 5 1.98 9.58 -6.74
N ALA A 6 1.49 8.37 -6.51
CA ALA A 6 2.24 7.28 -5.88
C ALA A 6 2.31 6.09 -6.85
N ILE A 7 3.47 5.43 -6.87
CA ILE A 7 3.71 4.20 -7.62
C ILE A 7 4.22 3.17 -6.62
N VAL A 8 3.51 2.07 -6.49
CA VAL A 8 3.83 1.01 -5.52
C VAL A 8 3.97 -0.32 -6.26
N PRO A 9 5.14 -0.98 -6.18
CA PRO A 9 5.37 -2.24 -6.88
C PRO A 9 4.57 -3.38 -6.23
N ALA A 10 4.28 -4.44 -6.97
CA ALA A 10 3.89 -5.71 -6.39
C ALA A 10 5.08 -6.39 -5.71
N ARG A 11 4.78 -7.37 -4.85
CA ARG A 11 5.77 -8.19 -4.15
C ARG A 11 5.45 -9.66 -4.26
N ILE A 12 6.49 -10.49 -4.22
CA ILE A 12 6.43 -11.94 -4.08
C ILE A 12 7.20 -12.30 -2.82
N ASN A 13 6.64 -13.21 -2.01
CA ASN A 13 7.33 -13.76 -0.86
C ASN A 13 8.03 -15.07 -1.25
N ILE A 14 9.33 -15.20 -0.95
CA ILE A 14 10.08 -16.44 -1.24
C ILE A 14 9.77 -17.49 -0.16
N ILE A 15 9.82 -17.08 1.11
CA ILE A 15 9.63 -17.93 2.29
C ILE A 15 9.24 -17.09 3.50
N GLY A 16 8.60 -17.73 4.48
CA GLY A 16 8.18 -17.09 5.73
C GLY A 16 6.73 -16.60 5.71
N GLU A 17 5.86 -17.23 4.93
CA GLU A 17 4.43 -16.89 4.94
C GLU A 17 3.85 -17.07 6.34
N HIS A 18 2.91 -16.21 6.73
CA HIS A 18 2.21 -16.29 8.02
C HIS A 18 3.13 -16.21 9.26
N THR A 19 4.31 -15.59 9.12
CA THR A 19 5.26 -15.38 10.21
C THR A 19 5.18 -14.00 10.85
N ASP A 20 4.58 -13.04 10.15
CA ASP A 20 4.50 -11.63 10.53
C ASP A 20 3.71 -11.40 11.81
N TYR A 21 2.58 -12.06 11.98
CA TYR A 21 1.80 -11.99 13.22
C TYR A 21 2.36 -12.84 14.38
N LYS A 22 3.47 -13.56 14.16
CA LYS A 22 4.14 -14.39 15.18
C LYS A 22 5.55 -13.90 15.53
N GLY A 23 5.96 -12.72 15.04
CA GLY A 23 7.31 -12.18 15.27
C GLY A 23 8.42 -12.98 14.57
N GLY A 24 8.11 -13.67 13.47
CA GLY A 24 9.07 -14.49 12.73
C GLY A 24 9.86 -13.71 11.68
N LEU A 25 10.38 -14.43 10.69
CA LEU A 25 11.17 -13.88 9.57
C LEU A 25 10.49 -14.13 8.23
N SER A 26 10.62 -13.20 7.30
CA SER A 26 10.18 -13.36 5.90
C SER A 26 11.23 -12.86 4.92
N LEU A 27 11.22 -13.40 3.70
CA LEU A 27 12.14 -13.02 2.63
C LEU A 27 11.41 -12.66 1.32
N PRO A 28 10.73 -11.50 1.26
CA PRO A 28 10.11 -11.03 0.03
C PRO A 28 11.02 -10.22 -0.88
N PHE A 29 10.59 -10.04 -2.13
CA PHE A 29 11.16 -9.10 -3.10
C PHE A 29 10.05 -8.46 -3.94
N THR A 30 10.33 -7.31 -4.57
CA THR A 30 9.39 -6.63 -5.47
C THR A 30 9.59 -7.02 -6.93
N ILE A 31 8.53 -6.91 -7.71
CA ILE A 31 8.52 -7.12 -9.17
C ILE A 31 8.16 -5.82 -9.90
N ASP A 32 8.38 -5.78 -11.22
CA ASP A 32 8.17 -4.57 -12.03
C ASP A 32 6.69 -4.20 -12.20
N SER A 33 5.78 -5.16 -12.01
CA SER A 33 4.34 -4.88 -11.99
C SER A 33 3.99 -3.98 -10.81
N HIS A 34 3.18 -2.95 -11.02
CA HIS A 34 2.93 -1.91 -10.03
C HIS A 34 1.51 -1.34 -10.11
N LEU A 35 1.10 -0.73 -9.00
CA LEU A 35 -0.10 0.08 -8.87
C LEU A 35 0.28 1.56 -8.89
N ILE A 36 -0.51 2.36 -9.58
CA ILE A 36 -0.40 3.82 -9.65
C ILE A 36 -1.68 4.40 -9.07
N LEU A 37 -1.54 5.31 -8.10
CA LEU A 37 -2.60 6.19 -7.63
C LEU A 37 -2.27 7.62 -8.03
N GLU A 38 -3.21 8.27 -8.70
CA GLU A 38 -3.17 9.71 -8.98
C GLU A 38 -4.32 10.41 -8.25
N ALA A 39 -3.97 11.44 -7.47
CA ALA A 39 -4.91 12.22 -6.69
C ALA A 39 -4.82 13.71 -7.06
N LYS A 40 -5.87 14.22 -7.70
CA LYS A 40 -5.98 15.63 -8.07
C LYS A 40 -6.95 16.34 -7.14
N LYS A 41 -6.49 17.36 -6.42
CA LYS A 41 -7.36 18.16 -5.53
C LYS A 41 -8.60 18.67 -6.30
N SER A 42 -9.76 18.56 -5.69
CA SER A 42 -11.04 18.92 -6.30
C SER A 42 -11.85 19.85 -5.39
N ASN A 43 -12.51 20.85 -5.98
CA ASN A 43 -13.45 21.73 -5.27
C ASN A 43 -14.88 21.16 -5.29
N LYS A 44 -15.14 20.11 -6.07
CA LYS A 44 -16.47 19.50 -6.27
C LYS A 44 -16.74 18.30 -5.35
N GLY A 45 -15.85 18.02 -4.40
CA GLY A 45 -15.92 16.85 -3.53
C GLY A 45 -14.98 15.72 -3.95
N PHE A 46 -15.35 14.49 -3.62
CA PHE A 46 -14.57 13.28 -3.93
C PHE A 46 -15.10 12.61 -5.19
N SER A 47 -14.21 12.10 -6.04
CA SER A 47 -14.58 11.24 -7.17
C SER A 47 -13.53 10.16 -7.39
N GLY A 48 -13.94 9.01 -7.94
CA GLY A 48 -13.10 7.83 -8.12
C GLY A 48 -13.87 6.56 -7.77
N ASP A 49 -13.16 5.43 -7.78
CA ASP A 49 -13.70 4.17 -7.28
C ASP A 49 -14.17 4.31 -5.81
N PRO A 50 -15.35 3.80 -5.43
CA PRO A 50 -15.89 3.97 -4.07
C PRO A 50 -14.95 3.49 -2.96
N THR A 51 -14.33 2.32 -3.13
CA THR A 51 -13.41 1.75 -2.13
C THR A 51 -12.15 2.60 -2.01
N VAL A 52 -11.63 3.11 -3.12
CA VAL A 52 -10.48 4.03 -3.12
C VAL A 52 -10.82 5.34 -2.40
N VAL A 53 -12.02 5.88 -2.62
CA VAL A 53 -12.50 7.09 -1.92
C VAL A 53 -12.64 6.85 -0.42
N GLU A 54 -13.12 5.67 0.01
CA GLU A 54 -13.21 5.31 1.43
C GLU A 54 -11.84 5.20 2.09
N LEU A 55 -10.89 4.51 1.46
CA LEU A 55 -9.50 4.43 1.92
C LEU A 55 -8.86 5.82 2.03
N TRP A 56 -9.07 6.67 1.02
CA TRP A 56 -8.57 8.04 1.00
C TRP A 56 -9.11 8.88 2.16
N LYS A 57 -10.41 8.75 2.47
CA LYS A 57 -11.02 9.42 3.62
C LYS A 57 -10.51 8.88 4.95
N ALA A 58 -10.35 7.56 5.09
CA ALA A 58 -9.80 6.92 6.29
C ALA A 58 -8.33 7.33 6.56
N ALA A 59 -7.59 7.68 5.51
CA ALA A 59 -6.26 8.26 5.63
C ALA A 59 -6.27 9.77 5.99
N GLY A 60 -7.43 10.42 6.02
CA GLY A 60 -7.59 11.85 6.28
C GLY A 60 -7.37 12.73 5.05
N GLY A 61 -7.48 12.16 3.84
CA GLY A 61 -7.38 12.90 2.59
C GLY A 61 -8.56 13.85 2.36
N GLY A 62 -8.28 15.07 1.90
CA GLY A 62 -9.30 16.04 1.51
C GLY A 62 -9.94 15.76 0.13
N PRO A 63 -10.95 16.53 -0.29
CA PRO A 63 -11.62 16.37 -1.58
C PRO A 63 -10.67 16.27 -2.78
N ALA A 64 -10.78 15.16 -3.52
CA ALA A 64 -9.90 14.84 -4.64
C ALA A 64 -10.60 13.95 -5.69
N ASN A 65 -10.14 14.05 -6.92
CA ASN A 65 -10.41 13.08 -7.98
C ASN A 65 -9.29 12.03 -7.94
N LEU A 66 -9.67 10.78 -7.73
CA LEU A 66 -8.78 9.65 -7.49
C LEU A 66 -8.86 8.69 -8.68
N VAL A 67 -7.71 8.42 -9.30
CA VAL A 67 -7.59 7.47 -10.42
C VAL A 67 -6.58 6.41 -10.03
N VAL A 68 -6.98 5.15 -10.15
CA VAL A 68 -6.11 4.00 -9.93
C VAL A 68 -5.88 3.28 -11.25
N SER A 69 -4.64 2.93 -11.52
CA SER A 69 -4.24 2.06 -12.63
C SER A 69 -3.29 1.01 -12.07
N SER A 70 -3.52 -0.26 -12.37
CA SER A 70 -2.72 -1.35 -11.82
C SER A 70 -2.36 -2.36 -12.89
N GLY A 71 -1.07 -2.68 -12.99
CA GLY A 71 -0.60 -3.86 -13.72
C GLY A 71 -0.57 -5.13 -12.88
N ILE A 72 -0.87 -5.03 -11.56
CA ILE A 72 -0.77 -6.14 -10.61
C ILE A 72 -1.95 -7.10 -10.84
N PRO A 73 -1.72 -8.38 -11.19
CA PRO A 73 -2.80 -9.33 -11.41
C PRO A 73 -3.61 -9.56 -10.13
N ILE A 74 -4.93 -9.45 -10.25
CA ILE A 74 -5.88 -9.60 -9.14
C ILE A 74 -6.00 -11.09 -8.76
N GLY A 75 -6.12 -11.38 -7.46
CA GLY A 75 -6.43 -12.73 -6.96
C GLY A 75 -5.29 -13.75 -7.04
N LYS A 76 -4.05 -13.30 -7.25
CA LYS A 76 -2.86 -14.17 -7.37
C LYS A 76 -1.88 -14.04 -6.19
N GLY A 77 -2.35 -13.55 -5.05
CA GLY A 77 -1.51 -13.41 -3.85
C GLY A 77 -0.39 -12.36 -3.97
N MET A 78 -0.49 -11.40 -4.91
CA MET A 78 0.51 -10.34 -5.15
C MET A 78 0.24 -9.02 -4.38
N SER A 79 -0.61 -9.08 -3.34
CA SER A 79 -0.94 -7.99 -2.42
C SER A 79 -1.28 -6.64 -3.05
N SER A 80 -2.24 -6.68 -3.98
CA SER A 80 -2.79 -5.48 -4.61
C SER A 80 -3.49 -4.54 -3.62
N SER A 81 -4.09 -5.06 -2.55
CA SER A 81 -4.77 -4.26 -1.52
C SER A 81 -3.76 -3.46 -0.67
N ALA A 82 -2.70 -4.10 -0.19
CA ALA A 82 -1.63 -3.43 0.53
C ALA A 82 -0.92 -2.38 -0.34
N ALA A 83 -0.72 -2.66 -1.63
CA ALA A 83 -0.14 -1.70 -2.57
C ALA A 83 -1.02 -0.44 -2.72
N LEU A 84 -2.34 -0.62 -2.82
CA LEU A 84 -3.30 0.48 -2.86
C LEU A 84 -3.29 1.28 -1.55
N CYS A 85 -3.27 0.62 -0.39
CA CYS A 85 -3.25 1.29 0.90
C CYS A 85 -1.96 2.11 1.09
N LEU A 86 -0.79 1.55 0.73
CA LEU A 86 0.46 2.31 0.70
C LEU A 86 0.37 3.53 -0.21
N ALA A 87 -0.16 3.37 -1.43
CA ALA A 87 -0.29 4.47 -2.38
C ALA A 87 -1.17 5.60 -1.82
N VAL A 88 -2.25 5.26 -1.13
CA VAL A 88 -3.11 6.22 -0.43
C VAL A 88 -2.34 6.96 0.67
N ILE A 89 -1.63 6.24 1.55
CA ILE A 89 -0.86 6.87 2.64
C ILE A 89 0.24 7.79 2.10
N LEU A 90 0.99 7.36 1.08
CA LEU A 90 2.03 8.15 0.44
C LEU A 90 1.51 9.45 -0.17
N CYS A 91 0.26 9.48 -0.65
CA CYS A 91 -0.38 10.67 -1.20
C CYS A 91 -1.09 11.54 -0.15
N THR A 92 -1.40 11.02 1.04
CA THR A 92 -2.23 11.74 2.03
C THR A 92 -1.44 12.22 3.25
N LYS A 93 -0.47 11.44 3.71
CA LYS A 93 0.30 11.72 4.90
C LYS A 93 1.69 12.25 4.53
N LYS A 94 2.17 13.23 5.30
CA LYS A 94 3.56 13.72 5.22
C LYS A 94 4.44 12.97 6.22
N LEU A 95 4.52 11.65 6.09
CA LEU A 95 5.35 10.80 6.93
C LEU A 95 6.70 10.56 6.25
N SER A 96 7.78 10.61 7.02
CA SER A 96 9.14 10.28 6.55
C SER A 96 9.62 8.92 7.04
N ASN A 97 9.02 8.37 8.11
CA ASN A 97 9.37 7.07 8.66
C ASN A 97 8.65 5.96 7.86
N PRO A 98 9.41 5.06 7.18
CA PRO A 98 8.82 3.98 6.39
C PRO A 98 7.92 3.02 7.19
N LEU A 99 8.28 2.71 8.44
CA LEU A 99 7.49 1.79 9.27
C LEU A 99 6.15 2.41 9.66
N GLU A 100 6.12 3.71 9.94
CA GLU A 100 4.86 4.40 10.25
C GLU A 100 3.95 4.49 9.02
N ILE A 101 4.52 4.62 7.82
CA ILE A 101 3.77 4.51 6.55
C ILE A 101 3.16 3.11 6.43
N CYS A 102 3.91 2.05 6.70
CA CYS A 102 3.42 0.67 6.64
C CYS A 102 2.28 0.43 7.64
N LYS A 103 2.42 0.91 8.89
CA LYS A 103 1.40 0.77 9.93
C LYS A 103 0.12 1.54 9.59
N GLU A 104 0.23 2.77 9.08
CA GLU A 104 -0.94 3.53 8.64
C GLU A 104 -1.64 2.86 7.45
N ALA A 105 -0.88 2.27 6.53
CA ALA A 105 -1.45 1.53 5.41
C ALA A 105 -2.19 0.27 5.89
N GLN A 106 -1.61 -0.48 6.82
CA GLN A 106 -2.27 -1.62 7.48
C GLN A 106 -3.53 -1.18 8.23
N ARG A 107 -3.48 -0.05 8.95
CA ARG A 107 -4.63 0.49 9.69
C ARG A 107 -5.82 0.75 8.78
N ILE A 108 -5.64 1.47 7.67
CA ILE A 108 -6.75 1.76 6.74
C ILE A 108 -7.23 0.49 6.02
N GLU A 109 -6.35 -0.49 5.79
CA GLU A 109 -6.70 -1.78 5.23
C GLU A 109 -7.62 -2.58 6.17
N HIS A 110 -7.30 -2.61 7.47
CA HIS A 110 -8.16 -3.21 8.49
C HIS A 110 -9.47 -2.44 8.68
N GLU A 111 -9.43 -1.11 8.68
CA GLU A 111 -10.61 -0.27 8.89
C GLU A 111 -11.61 -0.33 7.73
N VAL A 112 -11.13 -0.30 6.48
CA VAL A 112 -12.00 -0.18 5.30
C VAL A 112 -12.24 -1.52 4.64
N LEU A 113 -11.18 -2.29 4.37
CA LEU A 113 -11.29 -3.57 3.67
C LEU A 113 -11.59 -4.74 4.62
N LYS A 114 -11.58 -4.50 5.93
CA LYS A 114 -11.85 -5.50 6.99
C LYS A 114 -11.01 -6.78 6.85
N THR A 115 -9.85 -6.66 6.20
CA THR A 115 -8.99 -7.81 5.89
C THR A 115 -7.97 -7.98 7.01
N PRO A 116 -7.98 -9.09 7.76
CA PRO A 116 -6.96 -9.35 8.78
C PRO A 116 -5.64 -9.66 8.08
N CYS A 117 -4.72 -8.71 8.10
CA CYS A 117 -3.38 -8.85 7.52
C CYS A 117 -2.31 -8.39 8.49
N GLY A 118 -1.12 -8.99 8.44
CA GLY A 118 0.05 -8.46 9.13
C GLY A 118 0.75 -7.38 8.31
N LEU A 119 2.05 -7.17 8.55
CA LEU A 119 2.84 -6.09 7.96
C LEU A 119 3.72 -6.52 6.78
N LEU A 120 3.74 -7.82 6.45
CA LEU A 120 4.64 -8.38 5.45
C LEU A 120 4.58 -7.62 4.13
N ASP A 121 3.38 -7.41 3.61
CA ASP A 121 3.19 -6.86 2.28
C ASP A 121 3.64 -5.40 2.21
N GLN A 122 3.17 -4.60 3.17
CA GLN A 122 3.48 -3.18 3.25
C GLN A 122 4.99 -2.98 3.43
N MET A 123 5.64 -3.78 4.30
CA MET A 123 7.08 -3.71 4.52
C MET A 123 7.88 -4.19 3.31
N ALA A 124 7.45 -5.29 2.67
CA ALA A 124 8.10 -5.81 1.46
C ALA A 124 8.21 -4.76 0.38
N MET A 125 7.13 -4.01 0.12
CA MET A 125 7.09 -2.97 -0.90
C MET A 125 7.84 -1.71 -0.47
N MET A 126 7.68 -1.27 0.78
CA MET A 126 8.25 -0.01 1.28
C MET A 126 9.78 -0.07 1.48
N PHE A 127 10.31 -1.23 1.88
CA PHE A 127 11.75 -1.41 2.16
C PHE A 127 12.53 -2.07 1.00
N ALA A 128 11.86 -2.31 -0.13
CA ALA A 128 12.49 -2.95 -1.29
C ALA A 128 13.69 -2.17 -1.83
N LYS A 129 14.70 -2.91 -2.29
CA LYS A 129 15.82 -2.37 -3.07
C LYS A 129 15.93 -3.15 -4.38
N LYS A 130 16.13 -2.43 -5.48
CA LYS A 130 16.24 -3.02 -6.82
C LYS A 130 17.29 -4.15 -6.84
N GLY A 131 16.89 -5.30 -7.36
CA GLY A 131 17.76 -6.48 -7.50
C GLY A 131 18.07 -7.21 -6.19
N LYS A 132 17.32 -6.96 -5.10
CA LYS A 132 17.53 -7.61 -3.80
C LYS A 132 16.22 -8.12 -3.22
N ALA A 133 16.29 -9.26 -2.53
CA ALA A 133 15.29 -9.64 -1.56
C ALA A 133 15.57 -8.94 -0.22
N THR A 134 14.52 -8.71 0.56
CA THR A 134 14.57 -8.04 1.86
C THR A 134 14.30 -9.07 2.94
N LEU A 135 15.26 -9.29 3.84
CA LEU A 135 14.97 -10.05 5.06
C LEU A 135 14.20 -9.14 6.02
N ILE A 136 12.97 -9.51 6.34
CA ILE A 136 12.12 -8.80 7.31
C ILE A 136 12.10 -9.60 8.60
N ASN A 137 12.38 -8.92 9.71
CA ASN A 137 12.24 -9.46 11.05
C ASN A 137 11.10 -8.73 11.78
N PHE A 138 10.13 -9.49 12.29
CA PHE A 138 8.94 -8.97 12.96
C PHE A 138 9.02 -9.00 14.50
N SER A 139 10.16 -9.44 15.06
CA SER A 139 10.43 -9.46 16.52
C SER A 139 10.66 -8.08 17.12
#